data_AF-A0AAE1LBA3-F1
#
_entry.id   AF-A0AAE1LBA3-F1
#
_cell.length_a   1.000
_cell.length_b   1.000
_cell.length_c   1.000
_cell.angle_alpha   90.00
_cell.angle_beta   90.00
_cell.angle_gamma   90.00
#
_symmetry.space_group_name_H-M   'P 1'
#
loop_
_entity.id
_entity.type
_entity.pdbx_description
1 polymer ?
#
loop_
_entity_poly.entity_id
_entity_poly.type
_entity_poly.pdbx_seq_one_letter_code
_entity_poly.pdbx_strand_id
1 'polypeptide(L)'
;MSRTPKSSKSSDKGQLKPAEINVIRKIVKDQILVPDNNPFRGSQKEFSDVLSLFRRAMEQGESNSALLIGPRGTGKSRLVQSVIKFLEEDCAAFDDSVIVRLNGYVHTDDRLALKGIATQLQLENTLGDRVFGSFAENLSFLLQCLKEGNREHSKSVIFILDEFDLFCQHQNQTLLYNLFDVAQSAQAPICVLGITCRKDVTDFLEKRVMSRFSNRQIHLYPHANETLEEGFKNRIQLSKDLLCLKSENKKHSQLSVKVQQTWNAHIESLYSNTSVTDCLKDMYACTVCERTLRNFLLLVICKLSEDHLELTPSDFSDVFKQMRRNLRVALVEGLSILELCVLISMMHQNEIFDSAPFNFEMVYSRLLKFDLHSSKTMTVDRQVVVKAFEHLKSLEFIRPVTTSSHVLKEFQMFNLMLLTDEIREAVNNYHGLPTEVSQWAFSDYT
;
A
#
# COMPACT_ATOMS: atom_id res chain seq x y z
N MET A 1 -32.89 -1.23 69.73
CA MET A 1 -32.34 -2.37 68.97
C MET A 1 -32.90 -2.32 67.54
N SER A 2 -32.11 -1.89 66.57
CA SER A 2 -32.10 -2.43 65.21
C SER A 2 -31.11 -1.61 64.38
N ARG A 3 -30.03 -2.27 63.98
CA ARG A 3 -28.94 -1.74 63.17
C ARG A 3 -29.44 -1.51 61.75
N THR A 4 -29.20 -0.33 61.20
CA THR A 4 -29.22 -0.10 59.75
C THR A 4 -28.08 -0.89 59.10
N PRO A 5 -28.34 -1.70 58.05
CA PRO A 5 -27.29 -2.40 57.35
C PRO A 5 -26.58 -1.47 56.36
N LYS A 6 -25.24 -1.49 56.41
CA LYS A 6 -24.36 -1.05 55.31
C LYS A 6 -24.51 -2.04 54.15
N SER A 7 -24.96 -1.60 52.99
CA SER A 7 -24.78 -2.29 51.71
C SER A 7 -24.05 -1.33 50.78
N SER A 8 -22.71 -1.40 50.76
CA SER A 8 -21.91 -2.22 49.82
C SER A 8 -21.52 -1.38 48.60
N LYS A 9 -20.33 -0.76 48.71
CA LYS A 9 -19.55 -0.27 47.57
C LYS A 9 -19.47 -1.40 46.55
N SER A 10 -20.16 -1.27 45.44
CA SER A 10 -19.96 -2.12 44.27
C SER A 10 -18.54 -1.91 43.78
N SER A 11 -17.84 -3.03 43.64
CA SER A 11 -16.47 -3.17 43.21
C SER A 11 -16.20 -2.53 41.83
N ASP A 12 -15.33 -1.52 41.80
CA ASP A 12 -14.55 -1.12 40.61
C ASP A 12 -13.67 -2.30 40.19
N LYS A 13 -14.24 -3.22 39.40
CA LYS A 13 -13.48 -4.29 38.75
C LYS A 13 -12.93 -3.77 37.43
N GLY A 14 -11.67 -3.34 37.44
CA GLY A 14 -10.76 -3.42 36.28
C GLY A 14 -11.21 -2.77 34.97
N GLN A 15 -12.07 -1.75 34.99
CA GLN A 15 -12.42 -1.02 33.77
C GLN A 15 -11.27 -0.09 33.35
N LEU A 16 -10.90 -0.17 32.07
CA LEU A 16 -9.92 0.72 31.44
C LEU A 16 -10.42 2.17 31.53
N LYS A 17 -9.58 3.08 32.01
CA LYS A 17 -9.99 4.50 32.08
C LYS A 17 -9.89 5.16 30.69
N PRO A 18 -10.74 6.15 30.36
CA PRO A 18 -10.66 6.87 29.08
C PRO A 18 -9.26 7.46 28.78
N ALA A 19 -8.59 8.01 29.79
CA ALA A 19 -7.24 8.55 29.66
C ALA A 19 -6.19 7.46 29.32
N GLU A 20 -6.36 6.25 29.85
CA GLU A 20 -5.46 5.12 29.59
C GLU A 20 -5.64 4.61 28.15
N ILE A 21 -6.87 4.65 27.63
CA ILE A 21 -7.18 4.22 26.25
C ILE A 21 -6.61 5.16 25.22
N ASN A 22 -6.62 6.47 25.46
CA ASN A 22 -5.95 7.42 24.57
C ASN A 22 -4.44 7.12 24.45
N VAL A 23 -3.80 6.69 25.55
CA VAL A 23 -2.40 6.25 25.56
C VAL A 23 -2.23 4.92 24.81
N ILE A 24 -3.08 3.92 25.07
CA ILE A 24 -3.07 2.63 24.36
C ILE A 24 -3.25 2.85 22.86
N ARG A 25 -4.27 3.63 22.45
CA ARG A 25 -4.54 3.99 21.06
C ARG A 25 -3.31 4.62 20.40
N LYS A 26 -2.61 5.54 21.08
CA LYS A 26 -1.39 6.15 20.55
C LYS A 26 -0.28 5.11 20.36
N ILE A 27 -0.04 4.26 21.36
CA ILE A 27 1.01 3.24 21.29
C ILE A 27 0.75 2.23 20.18
N VAL A 28 -0.47 1.70 20.09
CA VAL A 28 -0.82 0.69 19.09
C VAL A 28 -0.82 1.31 17.68
N LYS A 29 -1.28 2.56 17.53
CA LYS A 29 -1.12 3.30 16.26
C LYS A 29 0.35 3.45 15.88
N ASP A 30 1.21 3.83 16.82
CA ASP A 30 2.66 3.92 16.57
C ASP A 30 3.23 2.54 16.18
N GLN A 31 2.81 1.44 16.80
CA GLN A 31 3.27 0.07 16.46
C GLN A 31 2.81 -0.40 15.07
N ILE A 32 1.63 0.02 14.64
CA ILE A 32 1.08 -0.32 13.32
C ILE A 32 1.71 0.54 12.23
N LEU A 33 1.84 1.84 12.48
CA LEU A 33 2.33 2.84 11.51
C LEU A 33 3.85 2.88 11.42
N VAL A 34 4.57 2.69 12.52
CA VAL A 34 6.04 2.68 12.60
C VAL A 34 6.49 1.22 12.77
N PRO A 35 6.88 0.54 11.68
CA PRO A 35 7.25 -0.86 11.74
C PRO A 35 8.54 -1.11 12.54
N ASP A 36 9.33 -0.06 12.82
CA ASP A 36 10.68 -0.12 13.42
C ASP A 36 10.78 -0.87 14.75
N ASN A 37 9.70 -0.85 15.54
CA ASN A 37 9.67 -1.51 16.85
C ASN A 37 9.21 -2.97 16.78
N ASN A 38 8.81 -3.47 15.61
CA ASN A 38 8.38 -4.86 15.45
C ASN A 38 9.45 -5.68 14.74
N PRO A 39 9.82 -6.85 15.30
CA PRO A 39 10.76 -7.76 14.64
C PRO A 39 10.15 -8.19 13.30
N PHE A 40 10.99 -8.25 12.27
CA PHE A 40 10.58 -8.78 10.97
C PHE A 40 10.15 -10.24 11.14
N ARG A 41 8.98 -10.58 10.60
CA ARG A 41 8.37 -11.91 10.74
C ARG A 41 8.27 -12.58 9.39
N GLY A 42 8.55 -13.88 9.38
CA GLY A 42 8.65 -14.65 8.15
C GLY A 42 10.01 -14.47 7.46
N SER A 43 10.24 -15.28 6.44
CA SER A 43 11.40 -15.17 5.54
C SER A 43 12.77 -15.09 6.24
N GLN A 44 12.99 -15.98 7.21
CA GLN A 44 14.28 -16.09 7.93
C GLN A 44 15.43 -16.46 6.98
N LYS A 45 15.16 -17.23 5.93
CA LYS A 45 16.16 -17.61 4.92
C LYS A 45 16.64 -16.38 4.15
N GLU A 46 15.70 -15.60 3.65
CA GLU A 46 15.95 -14.38 2.88
C GLU A 46 16.60 -13.30 3.76
N PHE A 47 16.19 -13.19 5.03
CA PHE A 47 16.84 -12.33 6.01
C PHE A 47 18.30 -12.75 6.23
N SER A 48 18.56 -14.05 6.44
CA SER A 48 19.91 -14.60 6.59
C SER A 48 20.76 -14.42 5.32
N ASP A 49 20.15 -14.53 4.14
CA ASP A 49 20.83 -14.35 2.86
C ASP A 49 21.28 -12.90 2.67
N VAL A 50 20.40 -11.93 2.95
CA VAL A 50 20.75 -10.49 2.90
C VAL A 50 21.76 -10.13 4.00
N LEU A 51 21.58 -10.66 5.22
CA LEU A 51 22.51 -10.44 6.32
C LEU A 51 23.91 -10.97 5.99
N SER A 52 24.01 -12.20 5.49
CA SER A 52 25.29 -12.78 5.10
C SER A 52 25.97 -12.00 3.97
N LEU A 53 25.19 -11.45 3.04
CA LEU A 53 25.69 -10.66 1.94
C LEU A 53 26.27 -9.31 2.41
N PHE A 54 25.57 -8.60 3.29
CA PHE A 54 26.09 -7.36 3.89
C PHE A 54 27.27 -7.63 4.82
N ARG A 55 27.21 -8.68 5.64
CA ARG A 55 28.32 -9.06 6.53
C ARG A 55 29.60 -9.36 5.75
N ARG A 56 29.53 -10.14 4.66
CA ARG A 56 30.70 -10.41 3.80
C ARG A 56 31.24 -9.14 3.15
N ALA A 57 30.37 -8.24 2.71
CA ALA A 57 30.80 -6.97 2.14
C ALA A 57 31.53 -6.07 3.17
N MET A 58 31.08 -6.08 4.43
CA MET A 58 31.67 -5.26 5.51
C MET A 58 32.93 -5.89 6.11
N GLU A 59 32.92 -7.18 6.44
CA GLU A 59 34.01 -7.86 7.16
C GLU A 59 35.11 -8.36 6.22
N GLN A 60 34.73 -8.89 5.05
CA GLN A 60 35.65 -9.51 4.10
C GLN A 60 36.00 -8.58 2.93
N GLY A 61 35.34 -7.43 2.83
CA GLY A 61 35.53 -6.49 1.72
C GLY A 61 35.08 -7.04 0.36
N GLU A 62 34.25 -8.09 0.35
CA GLU A 62 33.77 -8.71 -0.88
C GLU A 62 32.77 -7.80 -1.61
N SER A 63 32.99 -7.60 -2.91
CA SER A 63 32.07 -6.86 -3.74
C SER A 63 30.94 -7.77 -4.24
N ASN A 64 29.70 -7.39 -3.97
CA ASN A 64 28.54 -8.24 -4.23
C ASN A 64 27.37 -7.44 -4.79
N SER A 65 26.69 -7.98 -5.81
CA SER A 65 25.40 -7.48 -6.28
C SER A 65 24.28 -8.47 -5.95
N ALA A 66 23.09 -7.98 -5.63
CA ALA A 66 21.89 -8.81 -5.48
C ALA A 66 20.61 -8.01 -5.80
N LEU A 67 19.56 -8.73 -6.17
CA LEU A 67 18.22 -8.18 -6.38
C LEU A 67 17.21 -8.82 -5.43
N LEU A 68 16.50 -7.99 -4.66
CA LEU A 68 15.38 -8.38 -3.82
C LEU A 68 14.06 -8.14 -4.55
N ILE A 69 13.42 -9.22 -4.99
CA ILE A 69 12.23 -9.22 -5.84
C ILE A 69 11.04 -9.75 -5.06
N GLY A 70 9.91 -9.05 -5.07
CA GLY A 70 8.68 -9.55 -4.45
C GLY A 70 7.51 -8.57 -4.60
N PRO A 71 6.26 -8.98 -4.39
CA PRO A 71 5.12 -8.09 -4.59
C PRO A 71 5.17 -6.85 -3.68
N ARG A 72 4.36 -5.84 -4.01
CA ARG A 72 4.28 -4.61 -3.19
C ARG A 72 3.63 -4.94 -1.83
N GLY A 73 4.21 -4.38 -0.77
CA GLY A 73 3.69 -4.55 0.60
C GLY A 73 4.05 -5.86 1.31
N THR A 74 5.02 -6.64 0.80
CA THR A 74 5.60 -7.82 1.48
C THR A 74 6.70 -7.48 2.47
N GLY A 75 7.02 -6.19 2.66
CA GLY A 75 8.03 -5.78 3.62
C GLY A 75 9.48 -5.85 3.12
N LYS A 76 9.73 -5.81 1.80
CA LYS A 76 11.11 -5.78 1.24
C LYS A 76 12.02 -4.73 1.89
N SER A 77 11.61 -3.46 1.88
CA SER A 77 12.37 -2.37 2.52
C SER A 77 12.47 -2.56 4.03
N ARG A 78 11.47 -3.23 4.65
CA ARG A 78 11.49 -3.56 6.08
C ARG A 78 12.51 -4.64 6.42
N LEU A 79 12.64 -5.67 5.58
CA LEU A 79 13.66 -6.71 5.70
C LEU A 79 15.04 -6.05 5.69
N VAL A 80 15.31 -5.20 4.70
CA VAL A 80 16.60 -4.50 4.57
C VAL A 80 16.87 -3.58 5.76
N GLN A 81 15.87 -2.80 6.21
CA GLN A 81 16.01 -1.96 7.42
C GLN A 81 16.31 -2.79 8.68
N SER A 82 15.67 -3.96 8.81
CA SER A 82 15.86 -4.84 9.97
C SER A 82 17.24 -5.47 9.97
N VAL A 83 17.76 -5.86 8.79
CA VAL A 83 19.13 -6.34 8.64
C VAL A 83 20.13 -5.25 9.00
N ILE A 84 19.92 -4.01 8.52
CA ILE A 84 20.80 -2.88 8.84
C ILE A 84 20.84 -2.62 10.35
N LYS A 85 19.68 -2.60 11.01
CA LYS A 85 19.61 -2.41 12.46
C LYS A 85 20.33 -3.52 13.23
N PHE A 86 20.17 -4.77 12.78
CA PHE A 86 20.89 -5.90 13.38
C PHE A 86 22.42 -5.76 13.20
N LEU A 87 22.87 -5.32 12.02
CA LEU A 87 24.29 -5.08 11.76
C LEU A 87 24.86 -3.91 12.56
N GLU A 88 24.07 -2.85 12.78
CA GLU A 88 24.43 -1.72 13.63
C GLU A 88 24.64 -2.15 15.10
N GLU A 89 23.89 -3.15 15.57
CA GLU A 89 24.02 -3.69 16.93
C GLU A 89 25.13 -4.75 17.07
N ASP A 90 25.39 -5.56 16.02
CA ASP A 90 26.24 -6.77 16.08
C ASP A 90 27.65 -6.58 15.48
N CYS A 91 27.84 -5.65 14.54
CA CYS A 91 29.09 -5.51 13.79
C CYS A 91 29.82 -4.20 14.13
N ALA A 92 31.00 -4.31 14.77
CA ALA A 92 31.91 -3.18 14.99
C ALA A 92 32.41 -2.53 13.67
N ALA A 93 32.45 -3.29 12.59
CA ALA A 93 32.78 -2.81 11.25
C ALA A 93 31.70 -1.93 10.60
N PHE A 94 30.55 -1.75 11.26
CA PHE A 94 29.49 -0.86 10.77
C PHE A 94 29.93 0.61 10.77
N ASP A 95 30.75 1.03 11.73
CA ASP A 95 31.28 2.40 11.82
C ASP A 95 32.17 2.77 10.62
N ASP A 96 32.80 1.76 10.00
CA ASP A 96 33.60 1.90 8.79
C ASP A 96 32.79 1.70 7.50
N SER A 97 31.47 1.47 7.60
CA SER A 97 30.58 1.28 6.46
C SER A 97 29.72 2.52 6.19
N VAL A 98 29.48 2.82 4.91
CA VAL A 98 28.59 3.89 4.49
C VAL A 98 27.43 3.31 3.70
N ILE A 99 26.21 3.58 4.15
CA ILE A 99 24.99 3.15 3.49
C ILE A 99 24.47 4.28 2.61
N VAL A 100 24.37 4.03 1.31
CA VAL A 100 23.82 4.95 0.33
C VAL A 100 22.47 4.44 -0.15
N ARG A 101 21.41 5.21 0.09
CA ARG A 101 20.04 4.89 -0.32
C ARG A 101 19.64 5.76 -1.50
N LEU A 102 19.32 5.11 -2.61
CA LEU A 102 18.78 5.77 -3.79
C LEU A 102 17.37 5.23 -4.06
N ASN A 103 16.43 6.14 -4.31
CA ASN A 103 15.07 5.80 -4.69
C ASN A 103 14.81 6.26 -6.13
N GLY A 104 14.29 5.38 -6.99
CA GLY A 104 13.99 5.68 -8.39
C GLY A 104 12.93 6.76 -8.60
N TYR A 105 12.06 7.02 -7.62
CA TYR A 105 11.11 8.15 -7.69
C TYR A 105 11.76 9.51 -7.43
N VAL A 106 12.85 9.54 -6.65
CA VAL A 106 13.57 10.79 -6.30
C VAL A 106 14.68 11.05 -7.32
N HIS A 107 15.39 9.99 -7.71
CA HIS A 107 16.52 10.07 -8.62
C HIS A 107 16.07 9.64 -10.02
N THR A 108 15.33 10.51 -10.70
CA THR A 108 14.79 10.25 -12.05
C THR A 108 15.83 10.33 -13.16
N ASP A 109 17.03 10.82 -12.86
CA ASP A 109 18.16 10.96 -13.79
C ASP A 109 19.46 10.54 -13.09
N ASP A 110 20.41 10.01 -13.86
CA ASP A 110 21.71 9.54 -13.38
C ASP A 110 22.51 10.67 -12.72
N ARG A 111 22.35 11.91 -13.19
CA ARG A 111 22.99 13.09 -12.58
C ARG A 111 22.46 13.38 -11.18
N LEU A 112 21.16 13.24 -10.97
CA LEU A 112 20.54 13.41 -9.65
C LEU A 112 20.96 12.27 -8.72
N ALA A 113 21.01 11.03 -9.23
CA ALA A 113 21.52 9.89 -8.48
C ALA A 113 22.96 10.14 -8.01
N LEU A 114 23.85 10.61 -8.89
CA LEU A 114 25.24 10.88 -8.54
C LEU A 114 25.38 12.00 -7.50
N LYS A 115 24.59 13.07 -7.63
CA LYS A 115 24.52 14.11 -6.59
C LYS A 115 24.06 13.53 -5.25
N GLY A 116 23.02 12.69 -5.25
CA GLY A 116 22.53 12.01 -4.05
C GLY A 116 23.58 11.10 -3.40
N ILE A 117 24.36 10.37 -4.21
CA ILE A 117 25.50 9.57 -3.74
C ILE A 117 26.55 10.49 -3.10
N ALA A 118 26.96 11.56 -3.77
CA ALA A 118 27.95 12.51 -3.27
C ALA A 118 27.54 13.15 -1.93
N THR A 119 26.28 13.57 -1.80
CA THR A 119 25.72 14.12 -0.56
C THR A 119 25.78 13.09 0.58
N GLN A 120 25.36 11.85 0.31
CA GLN A 120 25.33 10.79 1.33
C GLN A 120 26.73 10.30 1.74
N LEU A 121 27.70 10.38 0.83
CA LEU A 121 29.11 10.10 1.12
C LEU A 121 29.83 11.27 1.83
N GLN A 122 29.15 12.40 2.07
CA GLN A 122 29.73 13.63 2.66
C GLN A 122 30.92 14.20 1.86
N LEU A 123 30.97 13.92 0.55
CA LEU A 123 32.04 14.37 -0.35
C LEU A 123 31.69 15.69 -1.06
N GLU A 124 30.64 16.40 -0.64
CA GLU A 124 30.24 17.67 -1.29
C GLU A 124 31.36 18.73 -1.24
N ASN A 125 32.09 18.81 -0.13
CA ASN A 125 33.17 19.78 0.06
C ASN A 125 34.38 19.51 -0.86
N THR A 126 34.61 18.27 -1.28
CA THR A 126 35.68 17.91 -2.22
C THR A 126 35.27 18.04 -3.69
N LEU A 127 33.96 18.10 -3.97
CA LEU A 127 33.40 18.16 -5.32
C LEU A 127 33.07 19.59 -5.79
N GLY A 128 32.95 20.55 -4.86
CA GLY A 128 32.45 21.91 -5.13
C GLY A 128 33.14 22.70 -6.25
N ASP A 129 34.38 22.35 -6.61
CA ASP A 129 35.19 23.07 -7.61
C ASP A 129 35.59 22.23 -8.84
N ARG A 130 35.17 20.96 -8.96
CA ARG A 130 35.64 20.08 -10.05
C ARG A 130 34.56 19.78 -11.08
N VAL A 131 34.82 20.18 -12.33
CA VAL A 131 34.05 19.74 -13.50
C VAL A 131 34.62 18.42 -13.97
N PHE A 132 33.91 17.33 -13.69
CA PHE A 132 34.29 16.00 -14.16
C PHE A 132 33.77 15.79 -15.59
N GLY A 133 34.60 15.19 -16.46
CA GLY A 133 34.28 14.95 -17.87
C GLY A 133 33.24 13.85 -18.06
N SER A 134 33.46 12.67 -17.46
CA SER A 134 32.56 11.52 -17.59
C SER A 134 31.90 11.08 -16.28
N PHE A 135 30.76 10.40 -16.39
CA PHE A 135 30.06 9.82 -15.23
C PHE A 135 30.91 8.76 -14.51
N ALA A 136 31.65 7.95 -15.27
CA ALA A 136 32.52 6.91 -14.71
C ALA A 136 33.65 7.52 -13.87
N GLU A 137 34.30 8.58 -14.36
CA GLU A 137 35.36 9.28 -13.62
C GLU A 137 34.84 9.92 -12.33
N ASN A 138 33.63 10.50 -12.34
CA ASN A 138 33.00 11.00 -11.12
C ASN A 138 32.84 9.88 -10.08
N LEU A 139 32.25 8.76 -10.48
CA LEU A 139 31.99 7.65 -9.57
C LEU A 139 33.29 7.01 -9.09
N SER A 140 34.24 6.76 -9.99
CA SER A 140 35.57 6.24 -9.65
C SER A 140 36.32 7.18 -8.72
N PHE A 141 36.23 8.49 -8.91
CA PHE A 141 36.82 9.49 -8.01
C PHE A 141 36.18 9.45 -6.62
N LEU A 142 34.85 9.45 -6.55
CA LEU A 142 34.12 9.34 -5.27
C LEU A 142 34.56 8.09 -4.50
N LEU A 143 34.68 6.96 -5.20
CA LEU A 143 35.10 5.70 -4.62
C LEU A 143 36.59 5.67 -4.28
N GLN A 144 37.44 6.35 -5.05
CA GLN A 144 38.85 6.49 -4.76
C GLN A 144 39.09 7.34 -3.50
N CYS A 145 38.33 8.41 -3.30
CA CYS A 145 38.35 9.18 -2.05
C CYS A 145 38.02 8.31 -0.83
N LEU A 146 37.19 7.28 -0.99
CA LEU A 146 36.87 6.33 0.07
C LEU A 146 37.99 5.29 0.30
N LYS A 147 38.81 4.99 -0.71
CA LYS A 147 40.00 4.11 -0.58
C LYS A 147 41.21 4.81 0.02
N GLU A 148 41.42 6.07 -0.31
CA GLU A 148 42.58 6.85 0.16
C GLU A 148 42.50 7.17 1.66
N GLY A 149 41.32 6.98 2.28
CA GLY A 149 41.02 7.32 3.67
C GLY A 149 41.64 6.45 4.76
N ASN A 150 42.15 5.24 4.49
CA ASN A 150 42.97 4.44 5.43
C ASN A 150 43.48 3.15 4.76
N ARG A 151 44.80 2.91 4.80
CA ARG A 151 45.45 1.75 4.14
C ARG A 151 45.20 0.39 4.80
N GLU A 152 44.60 0.34 5.99
CA GLU A 152 44.34 -0.92 6.71
C GLU A 152 42.84 -1.25 6.87
N HIS A 153 41.94 -0.27 6.66
CA HIS A 153 40.49 -0.45 6.67
C HIS A 153 39.85 0.46 5.62
N SER A 154 39.67 -0.04 4.39
CA SER A 154 38.90 0.66 3.36
C SER A 154 37.43 0.67 3.74
N LYS A 155 36.79 1.84 3.75
CA LYS A 155 35.35 1.95 4.06
C LYS A 155 34.52 1.19 3.03
N SER A 156 33.63 0.32 3.50
CA SER A 156 32.71 -0.43 2.63
C SER A 156 31.48 0.41 2.30
N VAL A 157 31.02 0.37 1.05
CA VAL A 157 29.84 1.14 0.62
C VAL A 157 28.72 0.19 0.24
N ILE A 158 27.56 0.36 0.87
CA ILE A 158 26.36 -0.42 0.56
C ILE A 158 25.36 0.49 -0.15
N PHE A 159 25.15 0.25 -1.45
CA PHE A 159 24.13 0.89 -2.25
C PHE A 159 22.82 0.10 -2.15
N ILE A 160 21.76 0.78 -1.73
CA ILE A 160 20.40 0.27 -1.70
C ILE A 160 19.60 1.06 -2.74
N LEU A 161 19.17 0.38 -3.80
CA LEU A 161 18.42 0.97 -4.91
C LEU A 161 16.94 0.57 -4.79
N ASP A 162 16.11 1.44 -4.22
CA ASP A 162 14.66 1.27 -4.14
C ASP A 162 13.98 1.58 -5.49
N GLU A 163 12.99 0.77 -5.85
CA GLU A 163 12.30 0.81 -7.16
C GLU A 163 13.31 0.70 -8.33
N PHE A 164 14.12 -0.36 -8.26
CA PHE A 164 15.21 -0.64 -9.20
C PHE A 164 14.79 -0.59 -10.68
N ASP A 165 13.57 -0.99 -10.99
CA ASP A 165 13.02 -0.98 -12.35
C ASP A 165 12.92 0.41 -12.99
N LEU A 166 12.86 1.48 -12.18
CA LEU A 166 12.92 2.86 -12.69
C LEU A 166 14.34 3.22 -13.15
N PHE A 167 15.37 2.75 -12.45
CA PHE A 167 16.76 2.95 -12.87
C PHE A 167 17.08 2.20 -14.17
N CYS A 168 16.40 1.09 -14.47
CA CYS A 168 16.52 0.41 -15.76
C CYS A 168 15.97 1.24 -16.93
N GLN A 169 15.08 2.21 -16.70
CA GLN A 169 14.52 3.07 -17.73
C GLN A 169 15.40 4.27 -18.07
N HIS A 170 16.48 4.49 -17.31
CA HIS A 170 17.41 5.59 -17.57
C HIS A 170 18.15 5.38 -18.90
N GLN A 171 18.53 6.48 -19.54
CA GLN A 171 19.24 6.43 -20.82
C GLN A 171 20.57 5.69 -20.67
N ASN A 172 20.76 4.65 -21.47
CA ASN A 172 21.98 3.83 -21.52
C ASN A 172 22.36 3.15 -20.20
N GLN A 173 21.49 3.17 -19.18
CA GLN A 173 21.70 2.55 -17.86
C GLN A 173 23.09 2.84 -17.26
N THR A 174 23.54 4.08 -17.37
CA THR A 174 24.94 4.45 -17.08
C THR A 174 25.26 4.22 -15.60
N LEU A 175 24.38 4.61 -14.67
CA LEU A 175 24.55 4.34 -13.24
C LEU A 175 24.70 2.84 -12.94
N LEU A 176 23.79 2.01 -13.46
CA LEU A 176 23.77 0.57 -13.20
C LEU A 176 25.01 -0.11 -13.80
N TYR A 177 25.40 0.28 -15.01
CA TYR A 177 26.61 -0.22 -15.65
C TYR A 177 27.83 0.03 -14.78
N ASN A 178 28.04 1.28 -14.32
CA ASN A 178 29.21 1.63 -13.53
C ASN A 178 29.19 0.98 -12.14
N LEU A 179 28.04 0.92 -11.46
CA LEU A 179 27.93 0.26 -10.15
C LEU A 179 28.25 -1.24 -10.24
N PHE A 180 27.73 -1.94 -11.25
CA PHE A 180 28.01 -3.37 -11.42
C PHE A 180 29.42 -3.64 -11.98
N ASP A 181 29.97 -2.76 -12.82
CA ASP A 181 31.35 -2.89 -13.29
C ASP A 181 32.35 -2.73 -12.13
N VAL A 182 32.12 -1.79 -11.21
CA VAL A 182 32.94 -1.66 -10.01
C VAL A 182 32.75 -2.85 -9.07
N ALA A 183 31.52 -3.31 -8.88
CA ALA A 183 31.25 -4.49 -8.05
C ALA A 183 31.91 -5.76 -8.62
N GLN A 184 31.97 -5.92 -9.94
CA GLN A 184 32.61 -7.07 -10.58
C GLN A 184 34.14 -6.97 -10.60
N SER A 185 34.69 -5.77 -10.82
CA SER A 185 36.14 -5.55 -10.86
C SER A 185 36.81 -5.56 -9.48
N ALA A 186 36.03 -5.69 -8.40
CA ALA A 186 36.46 -5.77 -7.01
C ALA A 186 37.45 -4.65 -6.61
N GLN A 187 37.38 -3.50 -7.27
CA GLN A 187 38.32 -2.41 -7.05
C GLN A 187 38.09 -1.77 -5.67
N ALA A 188 36.84 -1.68 -5.23
CA ALA A 188 36.42 -1.13 -3.93
C ALA A 188 35.41 -2.08 -3.29
N PRO A 189 35.37 -2.22 -1.95
CA PRO A 189 34.38 -3.05 -1.27
C PRO A 189 32.98 -2.42 -1.40
N ILE A 190 32.27 -2.79 -2.46
CA ILE A 190 30.93 -2.27 -2.77
C ILE A 190 29.90 -3.38 -2.79
N CYS A 191 28.79 -3.13 -2.10
CA CYS A 191 27.61 -3.96 -2.19
C CYS A 191 26.46 -3.20 -2.87
N VAL A 192 25.84 -3.80 -3.89
CA VAL A 192 24.67 -3.23 -4.57
C VAL A 192 23.46 -4.13 -4.37
N LEU A 193 22.46 -3.64 -3.65
CA LEU A 193 21.18 -4.30 -3.45
C LEU A 193 20.06 -3.52 -4.16
N GLY A 194 19.51 -4.08 -5.24
CA GLY A 194 18.33 -3.53 -5.88
C GLY A 194 17.04 -4.11 -5.31
N ILE A 195 16.04 -3.27 -5.05
CA ILE A 195 14.73 -3.66 -4.53
C ILE A 195 13.69 -3.34 -5.59
N THR A 196 12.93 -4.33 -6.05
CA THR A 196 11.86 -4.13 -7.04
C THR A 196 10.65 -5.02 -6.75
N CYS A 197 9.50 -4.64 -7.32
CA CYS A 197 8.33 -5.50 -7.39
C CYS A 197 8.17 -6.27 -8.71
N ARG A 198 8.96 -5.92 -9.72
CA ARG A 198 8.88 -6.54 -11.05
C ARG A 198 9.69 -7.83 -11.08
N LYS A 199 9.09 -8.91 -11.57
CA LYS A 199 9.78 -10.20 -11.76
C LYS A 199 10.62 -10.20 -13.04
N ASP A 200 10.16 -9.49 -14.05
CA ASP A 200 10.77 -9.30 -15.38
C ASP A 200 11.90 -8.25 -15.38
N VAL A 201 12.38 -7.83 -14.20
CA VAL A 201 13.36 -6.75 -14.07
C VAL A 201 14.67 -7.04 -14.80
N THR A 202 15.06 -8.30 -14.88
CA THR A 202 16.28 -8.73 -15.58
C THR A 202 16.20 -8.51 -17.09
N ASP A 203 14.99 -8.54 -17.66
CA ASP A 203 14.79 -8.39 -19.10
C ASP A 203 14.92 -6.93 -19.53
N PHE A 204 14.75 -5.99 -18.60
CA PHE A 204 15.02 -4.57 -18.83
C PHE A 204 16.50 -4.22 -18.82
N LEU A 205 17.37 -5.08 -18.27
CA LEU A 205 18.80 -4.81 -18.24
C LEU A 205 19.41 -5.01 -19.63
N GLU A 206 20.21 -4.04 -20.07
CA GLU A 206 20.97 -4.20 -21.30
C GLU A 206 21.96 -5.37 -21.16
N LYS A 207 22.26 -6.06 -22.26
CA LYS A 207 23.17 -7.23 -22.26
C LYS A 207 24.53 -6.94 -21.57
N ARG A 208 25.07 -5.73 -21.75
CA ARG A 208 26.34 -5.30 -21.14
C ARG A 208 26.28 -5.10 -19.62
N VAL A 209 25.11 -4.76 -19.10
CA VAL A 209 24.83 -4.58 -17.66
C VAL A 209 24.52 -5.94 -17.03
N MET A 210 23.67 -6.73 -17.70
CA MET A 210 23.31 -8.08 -17.26
C MET A 210 24.52 -9.01 -17.14
N SER A 211 25.48 -8.91 -18.06
CA SER A 211 26.73 -9.69 -18.00
C SER A 211 27.60 -9.39 -16.78
N ARG A 212 27.44 -8.22 -16.16
CA ARG A 212 28.22 -7.76 -15.00
C ARG A 212 27.51 -8.02 -13.67
N PHE A 213 26.21 -8.27 -13.73
CA PHE A 213 25.41 -8.62 -12.58
C PHE A 213 25.69 -10.07 -12.15
N SER A 214 25.91 -10.31 -10.86
CA SER A 214 26.15 -11.64 -10.27
C SER A 214 24.98 -12.64 -10.43
N ASN A 215 23.86 -12.19 -11.00
CA ASN A 215 22.61 -12.92 -11.16
C ASN A 215 22.01 -13.50 -9.85
N ARG A 216 22.37 -12.92 -8.69
CA ARG A 216 21.82 -13.33 -7.40
C ARG A 216 20.47 -12.66 -7.16
N GLN A 217 19.40 -13.44 -7.23
CA GLN A 217 18.03 -12.98 -6.99
C GLN A 217 17.48 -13.59 -5.70
N ILE A 218 17.00 -12.74 -4.81
CA ILE A 218 16.35 -13.10 -3.55
C ILE A 218 14.87 -12.79 -3.73
N HIS A 219 14.05 -13.83 -3.72
CA HIS A 219 12.62 -13.69 -3.93
C HIS A 219 11.86 -13.67 -2.60
N LEU A 220 11.22 -12.55 -2.30
CA LEU A 220 10.38 -12.39 -1.12
C LEU A 220 8.91 -12.60 -1.49
N TYR A 221 8.48 -13.87 -1.47
CA TYR A 221 7.08 -14.24 -1.62
C TYR A 221 6.53 -14.70 -0.27
N PRO A 222 5.51 -14.02 0.28
CA PRO A 222 4.86 -14.49 1.49
C PRO A 222 4.27 -15.88 1.24
N HIS A 223 4.59 -16.83 2.12
CA HIS A 223 4.07 -18.21 2.12
C HIS A 223 4.47 -19.10 0.92
N ALA A 224 5.60 -18.85 0.25
CA ALA A 224 6.06 -19.74 -0.83
C ALA A 224 6.21 -21.22 -0.43
N ASN A 225 6.40 -21.49 0.87
CA ASN A 225 6.65 -22.82 1.42
C ASN A 225 5.65 -23.25 2.52
N GLU A 226 4.60 -22.47 2.79
CA GLU A 226 3.66 -22.71 3.88
C GLU A 226 2.28 -23.11 3.34
N THR A 227 1.59 -23.99 4.06
CA THR A 227 0.19 -24.30 3.76
C THR A 227 -0.72 -23.09 4.04
N LEU A 228 -1.86 -22.99 3.35
CA LEU A 228 -2.81 -21.88 3.54
C LEU A 228 -3.24 -21.72 5.02
N GLU A 229 -3.34 -22.83 5.75
CA GLU A 229 -3.71 -22.84 7.17
C GLU A 229 -2.60 -22.30 8.07
N GLU A 230 -1.35 -22.62 7.80
CA GLU A 230 -0.20 -22.09 8.54
C GLU A 230 -0.04 -20.59 8.29
N GLY A 231 -0.17 -20.15 7.03
CA GLY A 231 -0.13 -18.74 6.70
C GLY A 231 -1.25 -17.94 7.38
N PHE A 232 -2.45 -18.52 7.48
CA PHE A 232 -3.55 -17.92 8.23
C PHE A 232 -3.27 -17.81 9.73
N LYS A 233 -2.75 -18.88 10.35
CA LYS A 233 -2.32 -18.85 11.76
C LYS A 233 -1.25 -17.78 12.00
N ASN A 234 -0.27 -17.68 11.10
CA ASN A 234 0.77 -16.66 11.14
C ASN A 234 0.18 -15.24 11.03
N ARG A 235 -0.87 -15.05 10.23
CA ARG A 235 -1.56 -13.77 10.12
C ARG A 235 -2.33 -13.38 11.38
N ILE A 236 -3.01 -14.33 12.01
CA ILE A 236 -3.67 -14.10 13.31
C ILE A 236 -2.62 -13.76 14.36
N GLN A 237 -1.50 -14.48 14.38
CA GLN A 237 -0.43 -14.18 15.32
C GLN A 237 0.15 -12.78 15.09
N LEU A 238 0.36 -12.39 13.83
CA LEU A 238 0.79 -11.04 13.48
C LEU A 238 -0.22 -9.99 13.95
N SER A 239 -1.52 -10.19 13.73
CA SER A 239 -2.53 -9.23 14.16
C SER A 239 -2.63 -9.14 15.68
N LYS A 240 -2.48 -10.24 16.41
CA LYS A 240 -2.33 -10.25 17.87
C LYS A 240 -1.12 -9.43 18.31
N ASP A 241 0.05 -9.69 17.73
CA ASP A 241 1.28 -8.99 18.11
C ASP A 241 1.33 -7.51 17.74
N LEU A 242 0.53 -7.09 16.76
CA LEU A 242 0.33 -5.68 16.41
C LEU A 242 -0.64 -4.97 17.37
N LEU A 243 -1.63 -5.68 17.92
CA LEU A 243 -2.61 -5.12 18.85
C LEU A 243 -2.18 -5.25 20.32
N CYS A 244 -1.36 -6.24 20.65
CA CYS A 244 -0.84 -6.48 21.98
C CYS A 244 0.28 -5.50 22.33
N LEU A 245 0.25 -5.04 23.58
CA LEU A 245 1.25 -4.12 24.11
C LEU A 245 2.47 -4.93 24.56
N LYS A 246 3.65 -4.65 23.99
CA LYS A 246 4.94 -5.30 24.35
C LYS A 246 5.59 -4.60 25.53
N SER A 247 6.16 -5.34 26.48
CA SER A 247 6.73 -4.77 27.72
C SER A 247 7.95 -3.85 27.52
N GLU A 248 8.60 -3.84 26.35
CA GLU A 248 9.94 -3.24 26.16
C GLU A 248 9.98 -1.84 25.53
N ASN A 249 8.85 -1.25 25.10
CA ASN A 249 8.93 0.13 24.61
C ASN A 249 9.24 1.07 25.78
N LYS A 250 10.38 1.77 25.73
CA LYS A 250 10.79 2.81 26.69
C LYS A 250 9.74 3.92 26.90
N LYS A 251 8.71 4.01 26.04
CA LYS A 251 7.55 4.92 26.13
C LYS A 251 6.39 4.38 26.99
N HIS A 252 6.44 3.12 27.46
CA HIS A 252 5.41 2.48 28.29
C HIS A 252 5.45 2.88 29.77
N SER A 253 6.36 3.76 30.19
CA SER A 253 6.48 4.16 31.59
C SER A 253 5.23 4.84 32.16
N GLN A 254 4.23 5.14 31.32
CA GLN A 254 2.95 5.75 31.71
C GLN A 254 1.82 4.74 31.97
N LEU A 255 1.96 3.47 31.58
CA LEU A 255 0.91 2.45 31.75
C LEU A 255 1.26 1.46 32.87
N SER A 256 0.26 1.16 33.70
CA SER A 256 0.38 0.12 34.73
C SER A 256 0.45 -1.26 34.08
N VAL A 257 1.32 -2.14 34.59
CA VAL A 257 1.44 -3.55 34.16
C VAL A 257 0.08 -4.27 34.21
N LYS A 258 -0.81 -3.89 35.14
CA LYS A 258 -2.17 -4.44 35.24
C LYS A 258 -3.03 -4.09 34.02
N VAL A 259 -2.97 -2.84 33.56
CA VAL A 259 -3.73 -2.34 32.40
C VAL A 259 -3.26 -3.05 31.13
N GLN A 260 -1.95 -3.25 30.99
CA GLN A 260 -1.37 -4.00 29.88
C GLN A 260 -1.85 -5.46 29.85
N GLN A 261 -1.86 -6.14 31.00
CA GLN A 261 -2.35 -7.51 31.11
C GLN A 261 -3.85 -7.62 30.81
N THR A 262 -4.66 -6.69 31.32
CA THR A 262 -6.09 -6.62 31.03
C THR A 262 -6.35 -6.42 29.53
N TRP A 263 -5.62 -5.50 28.88
CA TRP A 263 -5.74 -5.27 27.43
C TRP A 263 -5.34 -6.51 26.63
N ASN A 264 -4.18 -7.10 26.90
CA ASN A 264 -3.71 -8.27 26.16
C ASN A 264 -4.66 -9.48 26.34
N ALA A 265 -5.24 -9.66 27.54
CA ALA A 265 -6.25 -10.69 27.77
C ALA A 265 -7.55 -10.42 27.00
N HIS A 266 -7.98 -9.15 26.90
CA HIS A 266 -9.12 -8.75 26.09
C HIS A 266 -8.89 -9.06 24.61
N ILE A 267 -7.73 -8.69 24.08
CA ILE A 267 -7.35 -8.99 22.69
C ILE A 267 -7.36 -10.50 22.42
N GLU A 268 -6.78 -11.31 23.30
CA GLU A 268 -6.82 -12.78 23.16
C GLU A 268 -8.25 -13.34 23.17
N SER A 269 -9.12 -12.80 24.03
CA SER A 269 -10.54 -13.17 24.05
C SER A 269 -11.25 -12.80 22.75
N LEU A 270 -10.90 -11.67 22.11
CA LEU A 270 -11.51 -11.25 20.85
C LEU A 270 -11.23 -12.20 19.70
N TYR A 271 -10.00 -12.70 19.60
CA TYR A 271 -9.62 -13.67 18.57
C TYR A 271 -10.21 -15.07 18.76
N SER A 272 -10.84 -15.34 19.91
CA SER A 272 -11.61 -16.57 20.11
C SER A 272 -12.99 -16.50 19.44
N ASN A 273 -13.46 -15.32 19.02
CA ASN A 273 -14.74 -15.17 18.33
C ASN A 273 -14.61 -15.52 16.84
N THR A 274 -15.53 -16.36 16.35
CA THR A 274 -15.59 -16.78 14.95
C THR A 274 -15.76 -15.61 13.98
N SER A 275 -16.58 -14.61 14.31
CA SER A 275 -16.79 -13.45 13.43
C SER A 275 -15.49 -12.69 13.12
N VAL A 276 -14.58 -12.56 14.09
CA VAL A 276 -13.30 -11.88 13.91
C VAL A 276 -12.36 -12.74 13.07
N THR A 277 -12.29 -14.05 13.35
CA THR A 277 -11.46 -14.97 12.58
C THR A 277 -11.93 -15.12 11.14
N ASP A 278 -13.25 -15.12 10.91
CA ASP A 278 -13.85 -15.21 9.57
C ASP A 278 -13.56 -13.95 8.75
N CYS A 279 -13.67 -12.76 9.34
CA CYS A 279 -13.26 -11.50 8.67
C CYS A 279 -11.79 -11.53 8.23
N LEU A 280 -10.89 -12.02 9.09
CA LEU A 280 -9.47 -12.13 8.78
C LEU A 280 -9.18 -13.23 7.75
N LYS A 281 -9.93 -14.34 7.77
CA LYS A 281 -9.82 -15.44 6.82
C LYS A 281 -10.25 -14.99 5.43
N ASP A 282 -11.39 -14.32 5.34
CA ASP A 282 -11.88 -13.70 4.11
C ASP A 282 -10.90 -12.67 3.56
N MET A 283 -10.36 -11.81 4.43
CA MET A 283 -9.34 -10.84 4.02
C MET A 283 -8.07 -11.54 3.51
N TYR A 284 -7.72 -12.70 4.06
CA TYR A 284 -6.59 -13.52 3.62
C TYR A 284 -6.83 -14.23 2.30
N ALA A 285 -8.05 -14.71 2.06
CA ALA A 285 -8.44 -15.23 0.76
C ALA A 285 -8.33 -14.15 -0.34
N CYS A 286 -8.65 -12.88 -0.03
CA CYS A 286 -8.53 -11.78 -1.00
C CYS A 286 -7.09 -11.26 -1.15
N THR A 287 -6.39 -11.01 -0.04
CA THR A 287 -5.05 -10.38 -0.07
C THR A 287 -4.14 -10.92 1.03
N VAL A 288 -2.93 -11.30 0.63
CA VAL A 288 -1.85 -11.76 1.52
C VAL A 288 -0.98 -10.58 2.02
N CYS A 289 -1.25 -9.36 1.54
CA CYS A 289 -0.45 -8.19 1.86
C CYS A 289 -0.55 -7.78 3.34
N GLU A 290 0.60 -7.64 4.00
CA GLU A 290 0.67 -7.16 5.39
C GLU A 290 0.19 -5.71 5.52
N ARG A 291 0.45 -4.86 4.50
CA ARG A 291 0.01 -3.46 4.50
C ARG A 291 -1.52 -3.34 4.61
N THR A 292 -2.26 -4.20 3.91
CA THR A 292 -3.74 -4.22 3.97
C THR A 292 -4.21 -4.59 5.39
N LEU A 293 -3.57 -5.57 6.02
CA LEU A 293 -3.87 -5.94 7.41
C LEU A 293 -3.59 -4.77 8.37
N ARG A 294 -2.43 -4.10 8.23
CA ARG A 294 -2.09 -2.94 9.07
C ARG A 294 -3.10 -1.80 8.92
N ASN A 295 -3.51 -1.49 7.69
CA ASN A 295 -4.55 -0.49 7.44
C ASN A 295 -5.89 -0.90 8.07
N PHE A 296 -6.27 -2.18 7.99
CA PHE A 296 -7.48 -2.71 8.62
C PHE A 296 -7.44 -2.54 10.14
N LEU A 297 -6.36 -2.99 10.79
CA LEU A 297 -6.18 -2.85 12.23
C LEU A 297 -6.14 -1.38 12.68
N LEU A 298 -5.55 -0.50 11.88
CA LEU A 298 -5.54 0.94 12.14
C LEU A 298 -6.96 1.52 12.18
N LEU A 299 -7.82 1.15 11.23
CA LEU A 299 -9.22 1.59 11.21
C LEU A 299 -10.01 1.04 12.40
N VAL A 300 -9.76 -0.21 12.80
CA VAL A 300 -10.38 -0.82 13.99
C VAL A 300 -9.99 -0.04 15.26
N ILE A 301 -8.72 0.30 15.44
CA ILE A 301 -8.27 1.09 16.61
C ILE A 301 -8.82 2.50 16.60
N CYS A 302 -9.10 3.07 15.42
CA CYS A 302 -9.73 4.39 15.33
C CYS A 302 -11.17 4.41 15.87
N LYS A 303 -11.84 3.26 16.01
CA LYS A 303 -13.18 3.15 16.64
C LYS A 303 -13.15 3.33 18.15
N LEU A 304 -11.99 3.14 18.81
CA LEU A 304 -11.84 3.39 20.23
C LEU A 304 -11.96 4.90 20.52
N SER A 305 -12.87 5.23 21.43
CA SER A 305 -13.13 6.60 21.90
C SER A 305 -13.27 6.62 23.41
N GLU A 306 -13.48 7.81 23.99
CA GLU A 306 -13.76 7.94 25.42
C GLU A 306 -15.12 7.33 25.80
N ASP A 307 -16.02 7.15 24.83
CA ASP A 307 -17.33 6.49 24.99
C ASP A 307 -17.28 4.99 24.66
N HIS A 308 -16.31 4.57 23.84
CA HIS A 308 -16.13 3.18 23.39
C HIS A 308 -14.77 2.64 23.83
N LEU A 309 -14.76 2.06 25.03
CA LEU A 309 -13.55 1.70 25.77
C LEU A 309 -12.97 0.32 25.41
N GLU A 310 -13.72 -0.53 24.72
CA GLU A 310 -13.33 -1.90 24.40
C GLU A 310 -13.57 -2.20 22.93
N LEU A 311 -12.59 -2.86 22.28
CA LEU A 311 -12.83 -3.38 20.93
C LEU A 311 -13.85 -4.51 20.99
N THR A 312 -14.82 -4.48 20.10
CA THR A 312 -15.88 -5.49 19.98
C THR A 312 -15.82 -6.22 18.63
N PRO A 313 -16.37 -7.43 18.51
CA PRO A 313 -16.42 -8.14 17.23
C PRO A 313 -17.20 -7.39 16.13
N SER A 314 -18.18 -6.57 16.52
CA SER A 314 -18.92 -5.69 15.60
C SER A 314 -18.03 -4.62 14.97
N ASP A 315 -17.05 -4.08 15.71
CA ASP A 315 -16.12 -3.07 15.15
C ASP A 315 -15.29 -3.65 14.00
N PHE A 316 -14.83 -4.89 14.14
CA PHE A 316 -14.11 -5.61 13.08
C PHE A 316 -15.01 -5.82 11.86
N SER A 317 -16.26 -6.25 12.10
CA SER A 317 -17.23 -6.49 11.03
C SER A 317 -17.60 -5.21 10.29
N ASP A 318 -17.77 -4.10 11.01
CA ASP A 318 -18.12 -2.80 10.45
C ASP A 318 -16.97 -2.22 9.63
N VAL A 319 -15.74 -2.26 10.15
CA VAL A 319 -14.56 -1.81 9.40
C VAL A 319 -14.34 -2.70 8.18
N PHE A 320 -14.60 -4.01 8.29
CA PHE A 320 -14.49 -4.93 7.18
C PHE A 320 -15.48 -4.61 6.06
N LYS A 321 -16.75 -4.34 6.41
CA LYS A 321 -17.77 -3.86 5.47
C LYS A 321 -17.39 -2.52 4.84
N GLN A 322 -16.83 -1.59 5.61
CA GLN A 322 -16.36 -0.29 5.10
C GLN A 322 -15.23 -0.47 4.06
N MET A 323 -14.27 -1.38 4.31
CA MET A 323 -13.19 -1.66 3.37
C MET A 323 -13.65 -2.40 2.11
N ARG A 324 -14.70 -3.23 2.20
CA ARG A 324 -15.28 -3.97 1.07
C ARG A 324 -16.32 -3.16 0.27
N ARG A 325 -16.73 -1.97 0.73
CA ARG A 325 -17.76 -1.17 0.04
C ARG A 325 -17.34 -0.88 -1.40
N ASN A 326 -18.20 -1.22 -2.36
CA ASN A 326 -17.99 -0.82 -3.74
C ASN A 326 -18.17 0.69 -3.88
N LEU A 327 -17.07 1.40 -4.15
CA LEU A 327 -17.06 2.85 -4.28
C LEU A 327 -17.88 3.33 -5.49
N ARG A 328 -18.00 2.52 -6.55
CA ARG A 328 -18.81 2.88 -7.73
C ARG A 328 -20.30 2.91 -7.38
N VAL A 329 -20.79 1.87 -6.71
CA VAL A 329 -22.17 1.81 -6.20
C VAL A 329 -22.45 2.99 -5.27
N ALA A 330 -21.53 3.28 -4.34
CA ALA A 330 -21.65 4.40 -3.42
C ALA A 330 -21.72 5.78 -4.12
N LEU A 331 -21.02 5.95 -5.24
CA LEU A 331 -21.10 7.17 -6.05
C LEU A 331 -22.44 7.26 -6.79
N VAL A 332 -22.97 6.13 -7.28
CA VAL A 332 -24.29 6.07 -7.93
C VAL A 332 -25.42 6.37 -6.93
N GLU A 333 -25.31 5.89 -5.69
CA GLU A 333 -26.23 6.22 -4.58
C GLU A 333 -26.30 7.74 -4.30
N GLY A 334 -25.25 8.49 -4.64
CA GLY A 334 -25.18 9.95 -4.45
C GLY A 334 -25.67 10.78 -5.64
N LEU A 335 -26.07 10.15 -6.76
CA LEU A 335 -26.55 10.86 -7.95
C LEU A 335 -27.93 11.48 -7.72
N SER A 336 -28.27 12.51 -8.49
CA SER A 336 -29.65 12.99 -8.57
C SER A 336 -30.56 11.98 -9.27
N ILE A 337 -31.87 12.06 -9.01
CA ILE A 337 -32.86 11.18 -9.64
C ILE A 337 -32.79 11.28 -11.18
N LEU A 338 -32.57 12.49 -11.72
CA LEU A 338 -32.44 12.69 -13.16
C LEU A 338 -31.21 11.97 -13.73
N GLU A 339 -30.06 12.12 -13.08
CA GLU A 339 -28.82 11.44 -13.49
C GLU A 339 -28.96 9.93 -13.41
N LEU A 340 -29.64 9.43 -12.37
CA LEU A 340 -29.95 8.02 -12.23
C LEU A 340 -30.88 7.53 -13.34
N CYS A 341 -31.89 8.31 -13.75
CA CYS A 341 -32.75 7.96 -14.89
C CYS A 341 -31.99 7.94 -16.22
N VAL A 342 -31.08 8.90 -16.42
CA VAL A 342 -30.18 8.91 -17.59
C VAL A 342 -29.25 7.69 -17.55
N LEU A 343 -28.75 7.31 -16.38
CA LEU A 343 -27.90 6.13 -16.21
C LEU A 343 -28.66 4.82 -16.46
N ILE A 344 -29.91 4.69 -15.99
CA ILE A 344 -30.78 3.55 -16.29
C ILE A 344 -31.10 3.49 -17.79
N SER A 345 -31.29 4.64 -18.45
CA SER A 345 -31.45 4.69 -19.91
C SER A 345 -30.22 4.12 -20.64
N MET A 346 -29.01 4.47 -20.19
CA MET A 346 -27.75 3.95 -20.73
C MET A 346 -27.62 2.45 -20.47
N MET A 347 -27.95 1.99 -19.27
CA MET A 347 -27.93 0.57 -18.90
C MET A 347 -28.82 -0.25 -19.85
N HIS A 348 -30.08 0.16 -20.04
CA HIS A 348 -30.99 -0.52 -20.96
C HIS A 348 -30.51 -0.44 -22.41
N GLN A 349 -29.89 0.67 -22.81
CA GLN A 349 -29.30 0.78 -24.15
C GLN A 349 -28.14 -0.21 -24.33
N ASN A 350 -27.35 -0.42 -23.27
CA ASN A 350 -26.24 -1.37 -23.27
C ASN A 350 -26.74 -2.82 -23.29
N GLU A 351 -27.84 -3.14 -22.62
CA GLU A 351 -28.47 -4.47 -22.62
C GLU A 351 -29.12 -4.81 -23.97
N ILE A 352 -29.87 -3.89 -24.57
CA ILE A 352 -30.57 -4.16 -25.83
C ILE A 352 -29.61 -4.31 -27.01
N PHE A 353 -28.50 -3.57 -27.01
CA PHE A 353 -27.57 -3.51 -28.13
C PHE A 353 -26.23 -4.21 -27.82
N ASP A 354 -26.21 -5.19 -26.90
CA ASP A 354 -25.05 -6.03 -26.58
C ASP A 354 -23.75 -5.23 -26.38
N SER A 355 -23.79 -4.25 -25.50
CA SER A 355 -22.67 -3.35 -25.17
C SER A 355 -22.13 -2.50 -26.33
N ALA A 356 -22.95 -2.24 -27.36
CA ALA A 356 -22.61 -1.28 -28.39
C ALA A 356 -22.55 0.17 -27.85
N PRO A 357 -21.65 1.00 -28.39
CA PRO A 357 -21.56 2.40 -27.99
C PRO A 357 -22.84 3.17 -28.33
N PHE A 358 -23.15 4.18 -27.52
CA PHE A 358 -24.33 5.02 -27.66
C PHE A 358 -23.97 6.51 -27.67
N ASN A 359 -24.84 7.33 -28.27
CA ASN A 359 -24.73 8.79 -28.23
C ASN A 359 -25.80 9.39 -27.31
N PHE A 360 -25.74 10.71 -27.10
CA PHE A 360 -26.70 11.42 -26.23
C PHE A 360 -28.14 11.26 -26.74
N GLU A 361 -28.36 11.34 -28.05
CA GLU A 361 -29.70 11.27 -28.65
C GLU A 361 -30.39 9.91 -28.43
N MET A 362 -29.64 8.80 -28.53
CA MET A 362 -30.16 7.46 -28.25
C MET A 362 -30.64 7.36 -26.79
N VAL A 363 -29.84 7.87 -25.85
CA VAL A 363 -30.17 7.87 -24.43
C VAL A 363 -31.36 8.80 -24.13
N TYR A 364 -31.35 10.00 -24.70
CA TYR A 364 -32.42 10.99 -24.53
C TYR A 364 -33.76 10.49 -25.09
N SER A 365 -33.75 9.83 -26.26
CA SER A 365 -34.95 9.25 -26.86
C SER A 365 -35.59 8.19 -25.96
N ARG A 366 -34.76 7.43 -25.21
CA ARG A 366 -35.23 6.41 -24.28
C ARG A 366 -35.77 7.01 -22.99
N LEU A 367 -35.11 8.05 -22.48
CA LEU A 367 -35.61 8.82 -21.34
C LEU A 367 -37.00 9.41 -21.64
N LEU A 368 -37.21 9.96 -22.85
CA LEU A 368 -38.51 10.46 -23.28
C LEU A 368 -39.59 9.37 -23.36
N LYS A 369 -39.24 8.16 -23.82
CA LYS A 369 -40.18 7.01 -23.80
C LYS A 369 -40.62 6.69 -22.37
N PHE A 370 -39.71 6.78 -21.41
CA PHE A 370 -40.05 6.56 -19.99
C PHE A 370 -40.96 7.68 -19.44
N ASP A 371 -40.66 8.96 -19.68
CA ASP A 371 -41.47 10.10 -19.20
C ASP A 371 -42.89 10.15 -19.81
N LEU A 372 -43.09 9.53 -20.99
CA LEU A 372 -44.42 9.35 -21.58
C LEU A 372 -45.27 8.27 -20.88
N HIS A 373 -44.63 7.26 -20.28
CA HIS A 373 -45.28 6.13 -19.61
C HIS A 373 -45.39 6.30 -18.09
N SER A 374 -44.41 6.95 -17.46
CA SER A 374 -44.45 7.49 -16.11
C SER A 374 -45.39 8.71 -16.09
N SER A 375 -46.14 8.93 -15.02
CA SER A 375 -47.25 9.89 -14.99
C SER A 375 -46.79 11.36 -15.00
N LYS A 376 -46.20 11.88 -16.10
CA LYS A 376 -45.75 13.28 -16.30
C LYS A 376 -44.97 13.89 -15.12
N THR A 377 -44.24 13.07 -14.38
CA THR A 377 -43.57 13.51 -13.15
C THR A 377 -42.26 14.26 -13.44
N MET A 378 -41.70 14.12 -14.66
CA MET A 378 -40.36 14.59 -15.02
C MET A 378 -40.36 15.40 -16.33
N THR A 379 -41.13 16.50 -16.39
CA THR A 379 -40.99 17.48 -17.49
C THR A 379 -39.66 18.24 -17.35
N VAL A 380 -38.59 17.64 -17.85
CA VAL A 380 -37.23 18.18 -17.73
C VAL A 380 -36.75 18.73 -19.08
N ASP A 381 -36.29 19.97 -19.08
CA ASP A 381 -35.71 20.60 -20.27
C ASP A 381 -34.50 19.84 -20.78
N ARG A 382 -34.39 19.69 -22.12
CA ARG A 382 -33.26 19.02 -22.80
C ARG A 382 -31.90 19.52 -22.30
N GLN A 383 -31.76 20.82 -22.05
CA GLN A 383 -30.51 21.41 -21.56
C GLN A 383 -30.10 20.90 -20.18
N VAL A 384 -31.05 20.57 -19.32
CA VAL A 384 -30.80 20.00 -17.99
C VAL A 384 -30.34 18.55 -18.13
N VAL A 385 -30.92 17.79 -19.07
CA VAL A 385 -30.48 16.41 -19.37
C VAL A 385 -29.08 16.39 -19.98
N VAL A 386 -28.74 17.35 -20.85
CA VAL A 386 -27.37 17.51 -21.35
C VAL A 386 -26.38 17.77 -20.20
N LYS A 387 -26.74 18.64 -19.24
CA LYS A 387 -25.89 18.88 -18.05
C LYS A 387 -25.73 17.63 -17.19
N ALA A 388 -26.79 16.86 -16.98
CA ALA A 388 -26.72 15.58 -16.27
C ALA A 388 -25.80 14.58 -16.98
N PHE A 389 -25.90 14.49 -18.32
CA PHE A 389 -25.03 13.65 -19.14
C PHE A 389 -23.56 14.10 -19.09
N GLU A 390 -23.30 15.42 -19.15
CA GLU A 390 -21.94 15.97 -19.00
C GLU A 390 -21.38 15.71 -17.58
N HIS A 391 -22.22 15.75 -16.54
CA HIS A 391 -21.80 15.41 -15.18
C HIS A 391 -21.44 13.92 -15.07
N LEU A 392 -22.25 13.00 -15.61
CA LEU A 392 -21.93 11.56 -15.65
C LEU A 392 -20.62 11.27 -16.41
N LYS A 393 -20.33 12.05 -17.47
CA LYS A 393 -19.04 12.03 -18.16
C LYS A 393 -17.89 12.49 -17.26
N SER A 394 -18.09 13.56 -16.49
CA SER A 394 -17.07 14.06 -15.56
C SER A 394 -16.78 13.09 -14.40
N LEU A 395 -17.76 12.27 -14.03
CA LEU A 395 -17.61 11.18 -13.05
C LEU A 395 -16.99 9.90 -13.64
N GLU A 396 -16.60 9.92 -14.92
CA GLU A 396 -16.04 8.78 -15.66
C GLU A 396 -16.94 7.53 -15.73
N PHE A 397 -18.24 7.66 -15.47
CA PHE A 397 -19.21 6.58 -15.68
C PHE A 397 -19.45 6.29 -17.16
N ILE A 398 -19.20 7.28 -18.01
CA ILE A 398 -19.18 7.13 -19.46
C ILE A 398 -17.86 7.62 -20.05
N ARG A 399 -17.31 6.87 -21.00
CA ARG A 399 -16.05 7.21 -21.68
C ARG A 399 -16.27 7.32 -23.19
N PRO A 400 -15.76 8.37 -23.86
CA PRO A 400 -15.88 8.47 -25.31
C PRO A 400 -15.06 7.38 -26.01
N VAL A 401 -15.62 6.79 -27.07
CA VAL A 401 -14.93 5.78 -27.90
C VAL A 401 -13.72 6.40 -28.62
N THR A 402 -13.87 7.65 -29.05
CA THR A 402 -12.81 8.43 -29.71
C THR A 402 -12.68 9.81 -29.07
N THR A 403 -11.43 10.27 -28.92
CA THR A 403 -11.10 11.60 -28.37
C THR A 403 -11.07 12.70 -29.43
N SER A 404 -11.55 12.42 -30.66
CA SER A 404 -11.53 13.36 -31.77
C SER A 404 -12.44 14.57 -31.49
N SER A 405 -11.88 15.78 -31.57
CA SER A 405 -12.59 17.06 -31.36
C SER A 405 -13.49 17.49 -32.52
N HIS A 406 -13.57 16.70 -33.59
CA HIS A 406 -14.30 17.06 -34.83
C HIS A 406 -15.78 16.66 -34.84
N VAL A 407 -16.26 15.96 -33.81
CA VAL A 407 -17.67 15.54 -33.71
C VAL A 407 -18.42 16.48 -32.79
N LEU A 408 -19.63 16.89 -33.19
CA LEU A 408 -20.56 17.63 -32.32
C LEU A 408 -20.77 16.85 -31.02
N LYS A 409 -20.75 17.55 -29.88
CA LYS A 409 -20.80 16.92 -28.54
C LYS A 409 -21.94 15.92 -28.35
N GLU A 410 -23.10 16.16 -28.97
CA GLU A 410 -24.31 15.36 -28.85
C GLU A 410 -24.26 14.04 -29.65
N PHE A 411 -23.42 13.98 -30.71
CA PHE A 411 -23.25 12.81 -31.57
C PHE A 411 -21.97 12.02 -31.29
N GLN A 412 -21.20 12.43 -30.27
CA GLN A 412 -20.06 11.66 -29.80
C GLN A 412 -20.56 10.33 -29.21
N MET A 413 -19.88 9.25 -29.57
CA MET A 413 -20.18 7.90 -29.09
C MET A 413 -19.47 7.63 -27.75
N PHE A 414 -20.19 7.03 -26.82
CA PHE A 414 -19.72 6.71 -25.46
C PHE A 414 -19.96 5.24 -25.12
N ASN A 415 -19.10 4.72 -24.25
CA ASN A 415 -19.26 3.42 -23.60
C ASN A 415 -19.62 3.63 -22.13
N LEU A 416 -20.51 2.80 -21.60
CA LEU A 416 -20.82 2.72 -20.18
C LEU A 416 -19.70 1.95 -19.46
N MET A 417 -19.18 2.50 -18.36
CA MET A 417 -18.08 1.92 -17.57
C MET A 417 -18.56 1.17 -16.31
N LEU A 418 -19.87 1.18 -16.06
CA LEU A 418 -20.52 0.51 -14.93
C LEU A 418 -21.16 -0.81 -15.37
N LEU A 419 -21.16 -1.79 -14.47
CA LEU A 419 -21.89 -3.04 -14.68
C LEU A 419 -23.37 -2.85 -14.35
N THR A 420 -24.25 -3.57 -15.04
CA THR A 420 -25.70 -3.56 -14.78
C THR A 420 -26.01 -3.90 -13.31
N ASP A 421 -25.31 -4.88 -12.73
CA ASP A 421 -25.50 -5.29 -11.34
C ASP A 421 -25.14 -4.17 -10.35
N GLU A 422 -24.10 -3.37 -10.65
CA GLU A 422 -23.71 -2.23 -9.81
C GLU A 422 -24.80 -1.13 -9.81
N ILE A 423 -25.44 -0.90 -10.96
CA ILE A 423 -26.52 0.09 -11.09
C ILE A 423 -27.77 -0.42 -10.36
N ARG A 424 -28.14 -1.69 -10.54
CA ARG A 424 -29.28 -2.31 -9.85
C ARG A 424 -29.09 -2.35 -8.34
N GLU A 425 -27.89 -2.66 -7.86
CA GLU A 425 -27.55 -2.59 -6.44
C GLU A 425 -27.73 -1.17 -5.90
N ALA A 426 -27.21 -0.16 -6.61
CA ALA A 426 -27.35 1.24 -6.21
C ALA A 426 -28.82 1.70 -6.17
N VAL A 427 -29.63 1.28 -7.15
CA VAL A 427 -31.07 1.58 -7.21
C VAL A 427 -31.82 1.01 -5.99
N ASN A 428 -31.48 -0.21 -5.57
CA ASN A 428 -32.08 -0.84 -4.38
C ASN A 428 -31.69 -0.11 -3.08
N ASN A 429 -30.47 0.42 -3.01
CA ASN A 429 -29.97 1.12 -1.84
C ASN A 429 -30.38 2.61 -1.79
N TYR A 430 -30.90 3.17 -2.89
CA TYR A 430 -31.18 4.59 -3.01
C TYR A 430 -32.32 5.05 -2.09
N HIS A 431 -32.06 6.03 -1.23
CA HIS A 431 -33.06 6.56 -0.30
C HIS A 431 -34.01 7.54 -0.99
N GLY A 432 -35.33 7.27 -0.92
CA GLY A 432 -36.35 8.18 -1.45
C GLY A 432 -36.54 8.10 -2.97
N LEU A 433 -36.15 6.98 -3.59
CA LEU A 433 -36.36 6.77 -5.02
C LEU A 433 -37.86 6.63 -5.36
N PRO A 434 -38.39 7.33 -6.38
CA PRO A 434 -39.73 7.09 -6.87
C PRO A 434 -39.91 5.64 -7.32
N THR A 435 -41.04 5.02 -6.94
CA THR A 435 -41.33 3.61 -7.26
C THR A 435 -41.33 3.33 -8.76
N GLU A 436 -41.73 4.30 -9.58
CA GLU A 436 -41.71 4.19 -11.05
C GLU A 436 -40.29 3.99 -11.60
N VAL A 437 -39.30 4.71 -11.04
CA VAL A 437 -37.89 4.62 -11.47
C VAL A 437 -37.28 3.31 -11.00
N SER A 438 -37.62 2.87 -9.78
CA SER A 438 -37.20 1.56 -9.26
C SER A 438 -37.72 0.42 -10.14
N GLN A 439 -39.02 0.41 -10.45
CA GLN A 439 -39.61 -0.60 -11.33
C GLN A 439 -38.97 -0.60 -12.72
N TRP A 440 -38.67 0.58 -13.25
CA TRP A 440 -38.06 0.71 -14.56
C TRP A 440 -36.61 0.20 -14.63
N ALA A 441 -35.84 0.28 -13.55
CA ALA A 441 -34.50 -0.28 -13.51
C ALA A 441 -34.46 -1.82 -13.59
N PHE A 442 -35.53 -2.49 -13.16
CA PHE A 442 -35.64 -3.96 -13.16
C PHE A 442 -36.55 -4.52 -14.25
N SER A 443 -37.20 -3.65 -15.02
CA SER A 443 -38.03 -4.08 -16.14
C SER A 443 -37.16 -4.36 -17.36
N ASP A 444 -37.28 -5.55 -17.92
CA ASP A 444 -36.76 -5.91 -19.24
C ASP A 444 -37.62 -5.24 -20.34
N TYR A 445 -37.65 -3.91 -20.42
CA TYR A 445 -38.31 -3.24 -21.54
C TYR A 445 -37.40 -3.30 -22.77
N THR A 446 -37.67 -4.28 -23.62
CA THR A 446 -37.47 -4.15 -25.08
C THR A 446 -38.25 -2.97 -25.64
#